data_AF-A0A7W8YFM4-F1
#
_entry.id   AF-A0A7W8YFM4-F1
#
_cell.length_a   1.000
_cell.length_b   1.000
_cell.length_c   1.000
_cell.angle_alpha   90.00
_cell.angle_beta   90.00
_cell.angle_gamma   90.00
#
_symmetry.space_group_name_H-M   'P 1'
#
loop_
_entity.id
_entity.type
_entity.pdbx_description
1 polymer ?
#
loop_
_entity_poly.entity_id
_entity_poly.type
_entity_poly.pdbx_seq_one_letter_code
_entity_poly.pdbx_strand_id
1 'polypeptide(L)'
;MNNENELTEKFEKISGKHIERLLIAYTEFKKEQTNINDFTIQIQDNGEEIKITFNPNLAKGERILGGKTSLGRSVTYTISKDKNKIIKSNYHR
;
A
#
# COMPACT_ATOMS: atom_id res chain seq x y z
N MET A 1 -24.44 -15.15 -36.15
CA MET A 1 -23.59 -14.11 -35.52
C MET A 1 -23.24 -14.60 -34.14
N ASN A 2 -22.04 -15.14 -33.96
CA ASN A 2 -21.54 -15.53 -32.64
C ASN A 2 -20.72 -14.33 -32.13
N ASN A 3 -21.25 -13.61 -31.15
CA ASN A 3 -20.46 -12.63 -30.42
C ASN A 3 -19.64 -13.41 -29.40
N GLU A 4 -18.36 -13.63 -29.72
CA GLU A 4 -17.38 -14.09 -28.76
C GLU A 4 -17.23 -13.02 -27.67
N ASN A 5 -17.56 -13.39 -26.43
CA ASN A 5 -17.26 -12.57 -25.27
C ASN A 5 -15.74 -12.51 -25.09
N GLU A 6 -15.10 -11.47 -25.60
CA GLU A 6 -13.72 -11.15 -25.24
C GLU A 6 -13.65 -10.86 -23.73
N LEU A 7 -13.06 -11.80 -22.99
CA LEU A 7 -12.65 -11.60 -21.61
C LEU A 7 -11.54 -10.56 -21.60
N THR A 8 -11.87 -9.31 -21.25
CA THR A 8 -10.89 -8.25 -21.10
C THR A 8 -10.09 -8.51 -19.81
N GLU A 9 -8.86 -9.00 -19.96
CA GLU A 9 -7.93 -9.20 -18.86
C GLU A 9 -7.63 -7.85 -18.16
N LYS A 10 -7.87 -7.77 -16.86
CA LYS A 10 -7.56 -6.58 -16.06
C LYS A 10 -6.14 -6.71 -15.50
N PHE A 11 -5.20 -5.99 -16.11
CA PHE A 11 -3.83 -5.89 -15.61
C PHE A 11 -3.67 -4.74 -14.62
N GLU A 12 -3.16 -5.03 -13.43
CA GLU A 12 -2.67 -4.01 -12.50
C GLU A 12 -1.17 -3.77 -12.74
N LYS A 13 -0.78 -2.51 -12.94
CA LYS A 13 0.60 -2.13 -13.26
C LYS A 13 1.28 -1.52 -12.04
N ILE A 14 2.44 -2.06 -11.66
CA ILE A 14 3.33 -1.49 -10.65
C ILE A 14 4.69 -1.20 -11.31
N SER A 15 5.22 -0.01 -11.11
CA SER A 15 6.53 0.35 -11.66
C SER A 15 7.66 -0.34 -10.89
N GLY A 16 8.56 -1.02 -11.60
CA GLY A 16 9.72 -1.69 -11.00
C GLY A 16 10.63 -0.76 -10.19
N LYS A 17 10.66 0.55 -10.51
CA LYS A 17 11.45 1.57 -9.80
C LYS A 17 11.12 1.71 -8.31
N HIS A 18 9.95 1.20 -7.90
CA HIS A 18 9.48 1.25 -6.51
C HIS A 18 9.58 -0.08 -5.76
N ILE A 19 9.91 -1.19 -6.43
CA ILE A 19 9.88 -2.53 -5.81
C ILE A 19 10.76 -2.60 -4.57
N GLU A 20 12.01 -2.15 -4.67
CA GLU A 20 12.96 -2.21 -3.56
C GLU A 20 12.44 -1.48 -2.30
N ARG A 21 11.88 -0.28 -2.51
CA ARG A 21 11.35 0.57 -1.45
C ARG A 21 10.05 0.01 -0.88
N LEU A 22 9.22 -0.60 -1.73
CA LEU A 22 8.03 -1.33 -1.30
C LEU A 22 8.39 -2.51 -0.40
N LEU A 23 9.45 -3.26 -0.73
CA LEU A 23 9.92 -4.38 0.10
C LEU A 23 10.43 -3.93 1.46
N ILE A 24 11.13 -2.78 1.51
CA ILE A 24 11.57 -2.17 2.77
C ILE A 24 10.36 -1.81 3.64
N ALA A 25 9.37 -1.10 3.09
CA ALA A 25 8.16 -0.73 3.81
C ALA A 25 7.34 -1.96 4.24
N TYR A 26 7.26 -2.97 3.38
CA TYR A 26 6.55 -4.22 3.66
C TYR A 26 7.18 -5.00 4.82
N THR A 27 8.51 -5.06 4.88
CA THR A 27 9.22 -5.71 5.98
C THR A 27 8.91 -5.06 7.32
N GLU A 28 8.83 -3.72 7.36
CA GLU A 28 8.44 -2.99 8.58
C GLU A 28 6.96 -3.21 8.92
N PHE A 29 6.07 -3.10 7.92
CA PHE A 29 4.64 -3.33 8.06
C PHE A 29 4.32 -4.70 8.67
N LYS A 30 5.03 -5.75 8.23
CA LYS A 30 4.81 -7.14 8.68
C LYS A 30 5.14 -7.39 10.15
N LYS A 31 5.82 -6.46 10.83
CA LYS A 31 6.07 -6.56 12.28
C LYS A 31 4.81 -6.32 13.11
N GLU A 32 3.89 -5.50 12.60
CA GLU A 32 2.66 -5.12 13.33
C GLU A 32 1.37 -5.64 12.67
N GLN A 33 1.40 -5.93 11.37
CA GLN A 33 0.23 -6.35 10.60
C GLN A 33 0.53 -7.64 9.83
N THR A 34 -0.36 -8.63 9.85
CA THR A 34 -0.07 -9.97 9.33
C THR A 34 -0.54 -10.19 7.90
N ASN A 35 -1.68 -9.63 7.48
CA ASN A 35 -2.29 -9.93 6.19
C ASN A 35 -2.25 -8.72 5.25
N ILE A 36 -1.40 -8.77 4.21
CA ILE A 36 -1.26 -7.67 3.26
C ILE A 36 -2.44 -7.54 2.30
N ASN A 37 -3.17 -8.62 2.06
CA ASN A 37 -4.33 -8.63 1.16
C ASN A 37 -5.50 -7.80 1.72
N ASP A 38 -5.45 -7.52 3.02
CA ASP A 38 -6.40 -6.65 3.69
C ASP A 38 -6.10 -5.17 3.45
N PHE A 39 -5.09 -4.82 2.64
CA PHE A 39 -4.65 -3.45 2.42
C PHE A 39 -4.49 -3.12 0.94
N THR A 40 -4.84 -1.89 0.59
CA THR A 40 -4.46 -1.24 -0.67
C THR A 40 -3.22 -0.40 -0.46
N ILE A 41 -2.23 -0.54 -1.34
CA ILE A 41 -0.95 0.15 -1.23
C ILE A 41 -0.91 1.36 -2.17
N GLN A 42 -0.56 2.53 -1.62
CA GLN A 42 -0.35 3.76 -2.39
C GLN A 42 1.12 4.18 -2.32
N ILE A 43 1.68 4.57 -3.47
CA ILE A 43 3.07 5.03 -3.60
C ILE A 43 3.04 6.48 -4.09
N GLN A 44 3.60 7.39 -3.30
CA GLN A 44 3.83 8.78 -3.68
C GLN A 44 5.34 9.01 -3.79
N ASP A 45 5.80 9.44 -4.95
CA ASP A 45 7.19 9.70 -5.24
C ASP A 45 7.41 11.22 -5.35
N ASN A 46 8.09 11.77 -4.35
CA ASN A 46 8.56 13.15 -4.35
C ASN A 46 10.07 13.11 -4.62
N GLY A 47 10.65 14.11 -5.28
CA GLY A 47 12.04 14.08 -5.78
C GLY A 47 13.09 13.44 -4.85
N GLU A 48 13.02 13.71 -3.54
CA GLU A 48 13.97 13.22 -2.53
C GLU A 48 13.46 12.01 -1.72
N GLU A 49 12.15 11.79 -1.66
CA GLU A 49 11.50 10.85 -0.74
C GLU A 49 10.38 10.06 -1.43
N ILE A 50 10.17 8.81 -1.01
CA ILE A 50 9.00 8.03 -1.39
C ILE A 50 8.15 7.75 -0.16
N LYS A 51 6.86 8.04 -0.24
CA LYS A 51 5.88 7.68 0.78
C LYS A 51 5.10 6.45 0.32
N ILE A 52 5.10 5.42 1.16
CA ILE A 52 4.35 4.19 0.93
C ILE A 52 3.29 4.08 2.01
N THR A 53 2.03 4.14 1.61
CA THR A 53 0.89 4.06 2.52
C THR A 53 0.18 2.73 2.33
N PHE A 54 0.03 1.99 3.42
CA PHE A 54 -0.82 0.81 3.50
C PHE A 54 -2.17 1.25 4.06
N ASN A 55 -3.20 1.29 3.23
CA ASN A 55 -4.55 1.62 3.66
C ASN A 55 -5.34 0.33 3.85
N PRO A 56 -5.90 0.06 5.04
CA PRO A 56 -6.72 -1.12 5.22
C PRO A 56 -7.97 -0.99 4.34
N ASN A 57 -8.37 -2.11 3.75
CA ASN A 57 -9.59 -2.25 3.02
C ASN A 57 -10.79 -2.09 3.96
N LEU A 58 -11.94 -1.79 3.38
CA LEU A 58 -13.20 -1.66 4.11
C LEU A 58 -13.97 -2.97 4.02
N ALA A 59 -14.30 -3.56 5.17
CA ALA A 59 -15.30 -4.61 5.20
C ALA A 59 -16.69 -4.02 4.85
N LYS A 60 -17.61 -4.87 4.35
CA LYS A 60 -18.96 -4.43 3.97
C LYS A 60 -19.69 -3.83 5.18
N GLY A 61 -20.11 -2.58 5.08
CA GLY A 61 -20.82 -1.87 6.15
C GLY A 61 -19.92 -1.20 7.18
N GLU A 62 -18.60 -1.32 7.03
CA GLU A 62 -17.63 -0.70 7.91
C GLU A 62 -17.36 0.76 7.53
N ARG A 63 -16.99 1.57 8.54
CA ARG A 63 -16.51 2.94 8.35
C ARG A 63 -15.08 3.06 8.86
N ILE A 64 -14.28 3.87 8.17
CA ILE A 64 -12.94 4.23 8.68
C ILE A 64 -13.13 5.20 9.83
N LEU A 65 -12.64 4.83 11.01
CA LEU A 65 -12.60 5.71 12.19
C LEU A 65 -11.14 5.96 12.52
N GLY A 66 -10.67 7.19 12.30
CA GLY A 66 -9.31 7.56 12.67
C GLY A 66 -8.23 6.76 11.94
N GLY A 67 -8.45 6.45 10.66
CA GLY A 67 -7.54 5.61 9.87
C GLY A 67 -7.49 4.13 10.28
N LYS A 68 -8.38 3.68 11.16
CA LYS A 68 -8.50 2.28 11.60
C LYS A 68 -9.77 1.62 11.07
N THR A 69 -9.64 0.35 10.73
CA THR A 69 -10.73 -0.59 10.44
C THR A 69 -10.51 -1.87 11.28
N SER A 70 -11.44 -2.82 11.19
CA SER A 70 -11.33 -4.17 11.74
C SER A 70 -10.20 -4.96 11.09
N LEU A 71 -9.86 -4.64 9.84
CA LEU A 71 -8.79 -5.27 9.07
C LEU A 71 -7.39 -4.71 9.37
N GLY A 72 -7.33 -3.56 10.04
CA GLY A 72 -6.08 -3.02 10.56
C GLY A 72 -6.06 -1.50 10.60
N ARG A 73 -4.85 -0.95 10.53
CA ARG A 73 -4.64 0.50 10.68
C ARG A 73 -3.80 1.04 9.54
N SER A 74 -4.25 2.17 8.99
CA SER A 74 -3.49 2.87 7.96
C SER A 74 -2.16 3.34 8.52
N VAL A 75 -1.10 3.06 7.76
CA VAL A 75 0.27 3.46 8.10
C VAL A 75 0.98 3.96 6.85
N THR A 76 1.71 5.06 7.00
CA THR A 76 2.59 5.61 5.96
C THR A 76 4.04 5.51 6.40
N TYR A 77 4.88 4.93 5.56
CA TYR A 77 6.33 4.97 5.71
C TYR A 77 6.93 5.96 4.71
N THR A 78 7.73 6.90 5.20
CA THR A 78 8.56 7.78 4.37
C THR A 78 9.94 7.16 4.24
N ILE A 79 10.38 6.93 2.99
CA ILE A 79 11.67 6.35 2.64
C ILE A 79 12.53 7.40 1.95
N SER A 80 13.72 7.60 2.49
CA SER A 80 14.75 8.46 1.90
C SER A 80 15.33 7.77 0.65
N LYS A 81 15.38 8.45 -0.50
CA LYS A 81 15.90 7.82 -1.73
C LYS A 81 17.42 7.65 -1.74
N ASP A 82 18.14 8.56 -1.09
CA ASP A 82 19.59 8.57 -0.93
C ASP A 82 20.08 7.44 -0.03
N LYS A 83 19.42 7.24 1.12
CA LYS A 83 19.80 6.26 2.15
C LYS A 83 19.12 4.92 1.95
N ASN A 84 18.06 4.89 1.14
CA ASN A 84 17.19 3.74 0.94
C ASN A 84 16.70 3.14 2.26
N LYS A 85 16.22 4.00 3.16
CA LYS A 85 15.81 3.63 4.52
C LYS A 85 14.54 4.39 4.92
N ILE A 86 13.74 3.76 5.78
CA ILE A 86 12.60 4.41 6.44
C ILE A 86 13.15 5.50 7.36
N ILE A 87 12.71 6.74 7.16
CA ILE A 87 13.07 7.90 7.98
C ILE A 87 11.90 8.38 8.85
N LYS A 88 10.68 7.93 8.54
CA LYS A 88 9.48 8.24 9.32
C LYS A 88 8.42 7.16 9.12
N SER A 89 7.73 6.81 10.19
CA SER A 89 6.46 6.08 10.16
C SER A 89 5.35 6.95 10.75
N ASN A 90 4.14 6.85 10.19
CA ASN A 90 2.98 7.57 10.70
C ASN A 90 1.75 6.65 10.67
N TYR A 91 1.24 6.32 11.85
CA TYR A 91 -0.03 5.62 12.03
C TYR A 91 -1.16 6.63 12.12
N HIS A 92 -2.08 6.58 11.15
CA HIS A 92 -3.21 7.50 11.11
C HIS A 92 -4.12 7.29 12.34
N ARG A 93 -4.61 8.37 12.93
CA ARG A 93 -5.42 8.41 14.18
C ARG A 93 -6.79 8.99 13.93
#